data_AF-A0A2E1HYN1-F1
#
_entry.id   AF-A0A2E1HYN1-F1
#
_cell.length_a   1.000
_cell.length_b   1.000
_cell.length_c   1.000
_cell.angle_alpha   90.00
_cell.angle_beta   90.00
_cell.angle_gamma   90.00
#
_symmetry.space_group_name_H-M   'P 1'
#
loop_
_entity.id
_entity.type
_entity.pdbx_description
1 polymer ?
#
loop_
_entity_poly.entity_id
_entity_poly.type
_entity_poly.pdbx_seq_one_letter_code
_entity_poly.pdbx_strand_id
1 'polypeptide(L)'
;MALELEELIGTDVQNLDQISFEVDFHGEKRVTPHPLTLKISTIEVVEQNVVIDILRDFIVVQPAPIWANIDISVNIETGMMASLTGATIKGEDSIDLTHRRTPFGETISIKAENLEPSATFTLSGMPTANPLNAPLSLSIITLVIIGGGFFSSLRITKNKRRSALWIETILIPVVLLSLYLAYDPFTVGIIAGIAVAIWFITAIASPKRKKGAGAAIDNSNYPTIECPACGTTNSIMTDERPFRMACSGCKRVLKIVE
;
A
#
# COMPACT_ATOMS: atom_id res chain seq x y z
N MET A 1 -11.46 -39.83 23.53
CA MET A 1 -10.52 -38.70 23.73
C MET A 1 -11.31 -37.43 23.51
N ALA A 2 -10.94 -36.32 24.17
CA ALA A 2 -11.68 -35.04 24.06
C ALA A 2 -11.14 -34.12 22.94
N LEU A 3 -10.10 -34.59 22.23
CA LEU A 3 -9.42 -33.89 21.14
C LEU A 3 -9.24 -34.89 19.98
N GLU A 4 -9.46 -34.43 18.76
CA GLU A 4 -9.14 -35.14 17.51
C GLU A 4 -7.85 -34.56 16.95
N LEU A 5 -6.82 -35.40 16.88
CA LEU A 5 -5.46 -34.95 16.57
C LEU A 5 -5.34 -34.56 15.09
N GLU A 6 -5.93 -35.34 14.21
CA GLU A 6 -5.92 -35.14 12.77
C GLU A 6 -6.62 -33.82 12.40
N GLU A 7 -7.73 -33.50 13.05
CA GLU A 7 -8.45 -32.22 12.86
C GLU A 7 -7.68 -31.02 13.45
N LEU A 8 -6.93 -31.24 14.54
CA LEU A 8 -6.06 -30.22 15.15
C LEU A 8 -4.83 -29.89 14.29
N ILE A 9 -4.26 -30.90 13.63
CA ILE A 9 -3.08 -30.73 12.77
C ILE A 9 -3.51 -30.37 11.33
N GLY A 10 -4.74 -30.68 10.93
CA GLY A 10 -5.30 -30.40 9.60
C GLY A 10 -4.95 -31.45 8.52
N THR A 11 -4.22 -32.51 8.88
CA THR A 11 -3.80 -33.57 7.96
C THR A 11 -3.76 -34.92 8.67
N ASP A 12 -3.69 -36.00 7.88
CA ASP A 12 -3.49 -37.35 8.40
C ASP A 12 -2.05 -37.49 8.94
N VAL A 13 -1.91 -38.06 10.13
CA VAL A 13 -0.63 -38.34 10.78
C VAL A 13 0.32 -39.18 9.91
N GLN A 14 -0.20 -39.98 8.97
CA GLN A 14 0.61 -40.77 8.04
C GLN A 14 1.30 -39.92 6.96
N ASN A 15 0.81 -38.71 6.69
CA ASN A 15 1.38 -37.81 5.67
C ASN A 15 2.48 -36.89 6.24
N LEU A 16 2.70 -36.92 7.56
CA LEU A 16 3.70 -36.12 8.23
C LEU A 16 5.10 -36.73 8.05
N ASP A 17 6.07 -35.88 7.69
CA ASP A 17 7.48 -36.26 7.61
C ASP A 17 8.10 -36.38 9.01
N GLN A 18 7.68 -35.51 9.93
CA GLN A 18 8.10 -35.54 11.32
C GLN A 18 6.96 -35.13 12.25
N ILE A 19 6.86 -35.80 13.40
CA ILE A 19 5.96 -35.44 14.50
C ILE A 19 6.68 -35.59 15.85
N SER A 20 6.49 -34.61 16.73
CA SER A 20 7.06 -34.57 18.08
C SER A 20 6.04 -34.04 19.08
N PHE A 21 6.03 -34.62 20.27
CA PHE A 21 5.17 -34.23 21.38
C PHE A 21 6.01 -33.91 22.61
N GLU A 22 5.74 -32.76 23.22
CA GLU A 22 6.34 -32.32 24.47
C GLU A 22 5.20 -31.94 25.44
N VAL A 23 5.23 -32.48 26.65
CA VAL A 23 4.23 -32.20 27.69
C VAL A 23 4.94 -31.59 28.89
N ASP A 24 4.56 -30.37 29.23
CA ASP A 24 5.02 -29.67 30.42
C ASP A 24 3.92 -29.70 31.50
N PHE A 25 4.26 -30.28 32.65
CA PHE A 25 3.41 -30.39 33.83
C PHE A 25 3.63 -29.24 34.83
N HIS A 26 4.40 -28.20 34.46
CA HIS A 26 4.70 -27.03 35.30
C HIS A 26 5.29 -27.40 36.67
N GLY A 27 6.05 -28.50 36.72
CA GLY A 27 6.69 -29.00 37.94
C GLY A 27 5.81 -29.87 38.85
N GLU A 28 4.54 -30.09 38.52
CA GLU A 28 3.67 -30.99 39.27
C GLU A 28 3.90 -32.46 38.85
N LYS A 29 4.01 -33.35 39.85
CA LYS A 29 4.31 -34.78 39.64
C LYS A 29 3.17 -35.69 40.06
N ARG A 30 2.14 -35.14 40.69
CA ARG A 30 0.98 -35.86 41.20
C ARG A 30 -0.15 -35.82 40.18
N VAL A 31 -1.00 -36.84 40.18
CA VAL A 31 -2.22 -36.90 39.35
C VAL A 31 -3.31 -36.08 40.01
N THR A 32 -3.21 -34.75 39.89
CA THR A 32 -4.17 -33.77 40.41
C THR A 32 -4.60 -32.81 39.30
N PRO A 33 -5.82 -32.23 39.33
CA PRO A 33 -6.22 -31.21 38.37
C PRO A 33 -5.29 -30.00 38.42
N HIS A 34 -4.49 -29.82 37.36
CA HIS A 34 -3.52 -28.74 37.21
C HIS A 34 -3.39 -28.39 35.71
N PRO A 35 -3.12 -27.12 35.34
CA PRO A 35 -2.81 -26.74 33.95
C PRO A 35 -1.63 -27.53 33.39
N LEU A 36 -1.70 -27.84 32.11
CA LEU A 36 -0.66 -28.53 31.37
C LEU A 36 -0.43 -27.84 30.03
N THR A 37 0.81 -27.85 29.56
CA THR A 37 1.16 -27.32 28.23
C THR A 37 1.59 -28.48 27.35
N LEU A 38 0.80 -28.75 26.31
CA LEU A 38 1.12 -29.71 25.26
C LEU A 38 1.65 -28.94 24.05
N LYS A 39 2.90 -29.22 23.65
CA LYS A 39 3.49 -28.69 22.42
C LYS A 39 3.62 -29.82 21.41
N ILE A 40 2.97 -29.64 20.28
CA ILE A 40 3.02 -30.54 19.13
C ILE A 40 3.83 -29.84 18.04
N SER A 41 4.79 -30.52 17.43
CA SER A 41 5.59 -29.98 16.34
C SER A 41 5.60 -30.97 15.19
N THR A 42 5.18 -30.49 14.02
CA THR A 42 5.01 -31.30 12.81
C THR A 42 5.73 -30.68 11.62
N ILE A 43 6.11 -31.53 10.67
CA ILE A 43 6.63 -31.12 9.35
C ILE A 43 5.84 -31.91 8.30
N GLU A 44 5.32 -31.20 7.31
CA GLU A 44 4.55 -31.77 6.20
C GLU A 44 5.02 -31.16 4.87
N VAL A 45 5.02 -31.97 3.81
CA VAL A 45 5.20 -31.49 2.43
C VAL A 45 3.82 -31.32 1.80
N VAL A 46 3.43 -30.08 1.56
CA VAL A 46 2.12 -29.76 0.96
C VAL A 46 2.20 -29.64 -0.56
N GLU A 47 1.15 -30.09 -1.25
CA GLU A 47 1.01 -29.90 -2.69
C GLU A 47 0.72 -28.43 -3.04
N GLN A 48 1.33 -27.94 -4.13
CA GLN A 48 1.13 -26.56 -4.57
C GLN A 48 -0.17 -26.37 -5.35
N ASN A 49 -0.83 -25.22 -5.14
CA ASN A 49 -2.06 -24.79 -5.81
C ASN A 49 -3.27 -25.71 -5.57
N VAL A 50 -3.24 -26.48 -4.49
CA VAL A 50 -4.38 -27.26 -3.99
C VAL A 50 -4.87 -26.60 -2.72
N VAL A 51 -6.18 -26.46 -2.55
CA VAL A 51 -6.74 -25.95 -1.30
C VAL A 51 -6.52 -27.02 -0.23
N ILE A 52 -5.88 -26.62 0.87
CA ILE A 52 -5.69 -27.44 2.04
C ILE A 52 -6.45 -26.84 3.22
N ASP A 53 -6.91 -27.70 4.11
CA ASP A 53 -7.46 -27.28 5.39
C ASP A 53 -6.33 -27.31 6.41
N ILE A 54 -6.11 -26.17 7.06
CA ILE A 54 -4.98 -25.94 7.95
C ILE A 54 -5.38 -26.27 9.39
N LEU A 55 -6.62 -25.96 9.75
CA LEU A 55 -7.16 -26.21 11.07
C LEU A 55 -8.68 -26.38 10.96
N ARG A 56 -9.21 -27.39 11.66
CA ARG A 56 -10.64 -27.66 11.75
C ARG A 56 -11.07 -27.77 13.20
N ASP A 57 -12.37 -27.91 13.44
CA ASP A 57 -12.91 -28.19 14.76
C ASP A 57 -12.36 -29.52 15.28
N PHE A 58 -11.52 -29.44 16.31
CA PHE A 58 -10.80 -30.59 16.85
C PHE A 58 -11.35 -31.08 18.19
N ILE A 59 -12.44 -30.48 18.67
CA ILE A 59 -12.99 -30.74 20.01
C ILE A 59 -14.20 -31.64 19.90
N VAL A 60 -14.10 -32.81 20.54
CA VAL A 60 -15.21 -33.75 20.59
C VAL A 60 -16.15 -33.36 21.73
N VAL A 61 -17.41 -33.09 21.41
CA VAL A 61 -18.45 -32.80 22.40
C VAL A 61 -18.69 -34.03 23.29
N GLN A 62 -18.60 -33.85 24.61
CA GLN A 62 -18.78 -34.92 25.59
C GLN A 62 -19.98 -34.67 26.52
N PRO A 63 -20.71 -35.71 26.97
CA PRO A 63 -21.85 -35.55 27.89
C PRO A 63 -21.49 -34.88 29.22
N ALA A 64 -20.25 -35.07 29.68
CA ALA A 64 -19.65 -34.34 30.78
C ALA A 64 -18.47 -33.52 30.21
N PRO A 65 -18.65 -32.21 29.95
CA PRO A 65 -17.65 -31.42 29.26
C PRO A 65 -16.40 -31.24 30.12
N ILE A 66 -15.24 -31.60 29.55
CA ILE A 66 -13.93 -31.36 30.16
C ILE A 66 -13.49 -29.90 29.93
N TRP A 67 -13.95 -29.30 28.82
CA TRP A 67 -13.63 -27.94 28.41
C TRP A 67 -14.85 -27.04 28.60
N ALA A 68 -14.65 -25.87 29.21
CA ALA A 68 -15.70 -24.87 29.37
C ALA A 68 -15.69 -23.88 28.20
N ASN A 69 -14.53 -23.26 27.94
CA ASN A 69 -14.31 -22.28 26.89
C ASN A 69 -12.99 -22.60 26.18
N ILE A 70 -12.87 -22.20 24.91
CA ILE A 70 -11.65 -22.36 24.12
C ILE A 70 -11.24 -21.02 23.50
N ASP A 71 -9.95 -20.69 23.66
CA ASP A 71 -9.32 -19.56 22.98
C ASP A 71 -8.35 -20.11 21.94
N ILE A 72 -8.39 -19.56 20.73
CA ILE A 72 -7.55 -19.98 19.61
C ILE A 72 -6.72 -18.79 19.14
N SER A 73 -5.42 -19.00 19.01
CA SER A 73 -4.52 -18.07 18.32
C SER A 73 -3.67 -18.84 17.31
N VAL A 74 -3.92 -18.59 16.02
CA VAL A 74 -3.15 -19.17 14.93
C VAL A 74 -2.31 -18.08 14.29
N ASN A 75 -1.02 -18.34 14.10
CA ASN A 75 -0.12 -17.47 13.35
C ASN A 75 0.53 -18.28 12.24
N ILE A 76 0.30 -17.85 11.00
CA ILE A 76 0.88 -18.44 9.80
C ILE A 76 1.86 -17.44 9.22
N GLU A 77 3.08 -17.91 8.94
CA GLU A 77 4.13 -17.12 8.31
C GLU A 77 4.56 -17.78 7.01
N THR A 78 4.80 -16.96 5.98
CA THR A 78 5.30 -17.44 4.69
C THR A 78 6.66 -16.85 4.36
N GLY A 79 7.41 -17.55 3.50
CA GLY A 79 8.66 -17.02 2.94
C GLY A 79 8.44 -16.03 1.79
N MET A 80 9.53 -15.43 1.32
CA MET A 80 9.53 -14.41 0.26
C MET A 80 8.90 -14.87 -1.07
N MET A 81 9.02 -16.17 -1.38
CA MET A 81 8.62 -16.78 -2.65
C MET A 81 7.42 -17.73 -2.52
N ALA A 82 6.82 -17.81 -1.33
CA ALA A 82 5.67 -18.66 -1.05
C ALA A 82 4.56 -17.80 -0.46
N SER A 83 3.33 -18.03 -0.91
CA SER A 83 2.14 -17.35 -0.39
C SER A 83 1.09 -18.39 -0.01
N LEU A 84 0.23 -18.01 0.94
CA LEU A 84 -0.98 -18.74 1.25
C LEU A 84 -2.17 -17.92 0.74
N THR A 85 -2.62 -18.25 -0.47
CA THR A 85 -3.70 -17.51 -1.14
C THR A 85 -5.07 -18.05 -0.76
N GLY A 86 -6.09 -17.19 -0.82
CA GLY A 86 -7.47 -17.60 -0.54
C GLY A 86 -7.68 -18.10 0.89
N ALA A 87 -6.88 -17.61 1.85
CA ALA A 87 -7.07 -17.92 3.25
C ALA A 87 -8.47 -17.46 3.69
N THR A 88 -9.32 -18.40 4.08
CA THR A 88 -10.69 -18.13 4.48
C THR A 88 -11.08 -18.97 5.69
N ILE A 89 -11.98 -18.40 6.50
CA ILE A 89 -12.60 -19.07 7.64
C ILE A 89 -14.06 -19.29 7.29
N LYS A 90 -14.53 -20.51 7.49
CA LYS A 90 -15.93 -20.91 7.37
C LYS A 90 -16.44 -21.35 8.73
N GLY A 91 -17.72 -21.10 9.01
CA GLY A 91 -18.37 -21.50 10.26
C GLY A 91 -18.79 -20.30 11.08
N GLU A 92 -18.03 -20.00 12.13
CA GLU A 92 -18.37 -19.00 13.14
C GLU A 92 -17.94 -17.56 12.76
N ASP A 93 -18.83 -16.60 12.95
CA ASP A 93 -18.59 -15.17 12.65
C ASP A 93 -17.70 -14.46 13.69
N SER A 94 -17.46 -15.08 14.85
CA SER A 94 -16.68 -14.49 15.96
C SER A 94 -15.16 -14.64 15.79
N ILE A 95 -14.69 -15.11 14.64
CA ILE A 95 -13.27 -15.38 14.38
C ILE A 95 -12.66 -14.27 13.53
N ASP A 96 -11.74 -13.52 14.11
CA ASP A 96 -11.05 -12.43 13.43
C ASP A 96 -9.87 -12.96 12.62
N LEU A 97 -9.85 -12.68 11.31
CA LEU A 97 -8.73 -12.96 10.41
C LEU A 97 -8.05 -11.65 10.00
N THR A 98 -6.74 -11.57 10.25
CA THR A 98 -5.88 -10.49 9.78
C THR A 98 -4.80 -11.03 8.86
N HIS A 99 -4.75 -10.53 7.63
CA HIS A 99 -3.70 -10.87 6.65
C HIS A 99 -2.83 -9.65 6.36
N ARG A 100 -1.52 -9.81 6.45
CA ARG A 100 -0.52 -8.79 6.12
C ARG A 100 0.51 -9.36 5.17
N ARG A 101 0.95 -8.54 4.22
CA ARG A 101 1.98 -8.92 3.24
C ARG A 101 3.11 -7.91 3.25
N THR A 102 4.34 -8.42 3.29
CA THR A 102 5.57 -7.62 3.16
C THR A 102 6.42 -8.23 2.03
N PRO A 103 7.45 -7.51 1.52
CA PRO A 103 8.35 -8.09 0.53
C PRO A 103 9.11 -9.34 1.02
N PHE A 104 9.14 -9.57 2.34
CA PHE A 104 9.88 -10.66 2.96
C PHE A 104 9.02 -11.89 3.29
N GLY A 105 7.70 -11.76 3.20
CA GLY A 105 6.76 -12.81 3.60
C GLY A 105 5.38 -12.27 3.95
N GLU A 106 4.44 -13.18 4.17
CA GLU A 106 3.10 -12.90 4.66
C GLU A 106 2.94 -13.35 6.11
N THR A 107 2.05 -12.67 6.82
CA THR A 107 1.60 -13.07 8.15
C THR A 107 0.09 -13.11 8.15
N ILE A 108 -0.48 -14.25 8.53
CA ILE A 108 -1.91 -14.42 8.75
C ILE A 108 -2.10 -14.74 10.23
N SER A 109 -2.79 -13.85 10.94
CA SER A 109 -3.11 -14.01 12.35
C SER A 109 -4.61 -14.22 12.50
N ILE A 110 -4.97 -15.26 13.23
CA ILE A 110 -6.35 -15.63 13.51
C ILE A 110 -6.53 -15.67 15.01
N LYS A 111 -7.58 -15.02 15.49
CA LYS A 111 -7.93 -14.99 16.90
C LYS A 111 -9.39 -15.30 17.08
N ALA A 112 -9.68 -16.19 18.01
CA ALA A 112 -11.02 -16.47 18.50
C ALA A 112 -10.95 -16.58 20.02
N GLU A 113 -11.87 -15.90 20.70
CA GLU A 113 -11.95 -15.88 22.16
C GLU A 113 -13.30 -16.44 22.60
N ASN A 114 -13.31 -17.23 23.67
CA ASN A 114 -14.50 -17.83 24.28
C ASN A 114 -15.35 -18.64 23.29
N LEU A 115 -14.72 -19.43 22.43
CA LEU A 115 -15.44 -20.37 21.57
C LEU A 115 -16.11 -21.45 22.42
N GLU A 116 -17.37 -21.75 22.08
CA GLU A 116 -18.08 -22.89 22.65
C GLU A 116 -17.46 -24.20 22.15
N PRO A 117 -17.41 -25.26 22.97
CA PRO A 117 -16.89 -26.56 22.55
C PRO A 117 -17.62 -27.22 21.36
N SER A 118 -18.82 -26.74 21.02
CA SER A 118 -19.61 -27.19 19.85
C SER A 118 -19.45 -26.30 18.61
N ALA A 119 -18.58 -25.28 18.65
CA ALA A 119 -18.35 -24.40 17.51
C ALA A 119 -17.70 -25.19 16.37
N THR A 120 -18.22 -25.00 15.15
CA THR A 120 -17.69 -25.63 13.94
C THR A 120 -16.99 -24.58 13.11
N PHE A 121 -15.72 -24.82 12.78
CA PHE A 121 -14.95 -23.89 11.96
C PHE A 121 -13.94 -24.63 11.10
N THR A 122 -13.66 -24.08 9.93
CA THR A 122 -12.62 -24.61 9.04
C THR A 122 -11.80 -23.46 8.50
N LEU A 123 -10.50 -23.51 8.78
CA LEU A 123 -9.50 -22.66 8.18
C LEU A 123 -8.92 -23.35 6.97
N SER A 124 -9.07 -22.73 5.82
CA SER A 124 -8.56 -23.25 4.55
C SER A 124 -7.70 -22.22 3.84
N GLY A 125 -6.74 -22.69 3.07
CA GLY A 125 -5.88 -21.84 2.25
C GLY A 125 -5.20 -22.64 1.15
N MET A 126 -4.69 -21.95 0.14
CA MET A 126 -4.01 -22.56 -1.00
C MET A 126 -2.54 -22.13 -1.02
N PRO A 127 -1.61 -23.02 -0.63
CA PRO A 127 -0.18 -22.75 -0.76
C PRO A 127 0.20 -22.63 -2.23
N THR A 128 0.94 -21.58 -2.57
CA THR A 128 1.36 -21.33 -3.94
C THR A 128 2.76 -20.74 -4.00
N ALA A 129 3.52 -21.17 -5.01
CA ALA A 129 4.80 -20.59 -5.40
C ALA A 129 4.68 -19.74 -6.67
N ASN A 130 3.45 -19.41 -7.10
CA ASN A 130 3.23 -18.60 -8.29
C ASN A 130 3.85 -17.20 -8.10
N PRO A 131 4.73 -16.74 -9.01
CA PRO A 131 5.34 -15.41 -8.92
C PRO A 131 4.36 -14.24 -8.88
N LEU A 132 3.11 -14.41 -9.33
CA LEU A 132 2.10 -13.35 -9.22
C LEU A 132 1.53 -13.23 -7.79
N ASN A 133 1.56 -14.31 -7.02
CA ASN A 133 1.05 -14.38 -5.66
C ASN A 133 2.17 -14.22 -4.61
N ALA A 134 3.39 -14.61 -4.96
CA ALA A 134 4.52 -14.58 -4.06
C ALA A 134 4.84 -13.14 -3.59
N PRO A 135 5.10 -12.93 -2.28
CA PRO A 135 5.21 -11.59 -1.69
C PRO A 135 6.30 -10.71 -2.32
N LEU A 136 7.48 -11.28 -2.57
CA LEU A 136 8.61 -10.55 -3.13
C LEU A 136 8.38 -10.14 -4.58
N SER A 137 7.99 -11.09 -5.44
CA SER A 137 7.80 -10.86 -6.87
C SER A 137 6.65 -9.91 -7.13
N LEU A 138 5.52 -10.03 -6.40
CA LEU A 138 4.42 -9.08 -6.49
C LEU A 138 4.85 -7.66 -6.08
N SER A 139 5.64 -7.54 -5.01
CA SER A 139 6.19 -6.26 -4.57
C SER A 139 7.10 -5.64 -5.65
N ILE A 140 7.99 -6.43 -6.25
CA ILE A 140 8.87 -5.97 -7.34
C ILE A 140 8.06 -5.52 -8.55
N ILE A 141 7.09 -6.32 -8.99
CA ILE A 141 6.22 -5.99 -10.14
C ILE A 141 5.50 -4.67 -9.88
N THR A 142 4.93 -4.50 -8.68
CA THR A 142 4.22 -3.27 -8.32
C THR A 142 5.14 -2.05 -8.28
N LEU A 143 6.36 -2.19 -7.74
CA LEU A 143 7.37 -1.13 -7.76
C LEU A 143 7.81 -0.77 -9.18
N VAL A 144 7.94 -1.74 -10.07
CA VAL A 144 8.25 -1.50 -11.48
C VAL A 144 7.11 -0.75 -12.18
N ILE A 145 5.85 -1.11 -11.92
CA ILE A 145 4.68 -0.43 -12.49
C ILE A 145 4.62 1.02 -12.02
N ILE A 146 4.69 1.25 -10.70
CA ILE A 146 4.63 2.60 -10.12
C ILE A 146 5.84 3.43 -10.56
N GLY A 147 7.04 2.89 -10.39
CA GLY A 147 8.29 3.59 -10.73
C GLY A 147 8.38 3.89 -12.22
N GLY A 148 8.06 2.91 -13.08
CA GLY A 148 8.04 3.06 -14.52
C GLY A 148 6.98 4.04 -15.01
N GLY A 149 5.76 3.97 -14.45
CA GLY A 149 4.67 4.87 -14.78
C GLY A 149 4.96 6.32 -14.39
N PHE A 150 5.45 6.53 -13.17
CA PHE A 150 5.83 7.86 -12.68
C PHE A 150 7.02 8.42 -13.47
N PHE A 151 8.07 7.62 -13.69
CA PHE A 151 9.24 8.03 -14.48
C PHE A 151 8.88 8.42 -15.93
N SER A 152 7.98 7.66 -16.55
CA SER A 152 7.47 7.97 -17.89
C SER A 152 6.70 9.31 -17.90
N SER A 153 5.87 9.54 -16.89
CA SER A 153 5.14 10.80 -16.71
C SER A 153 6.08 12.00 -16.50
N LEU A 154 7.19 11.81 -15.78
CA LEU A 154 8.24 12.83 -15.64
C LEU A 154 8.97 13.11 -16.96
N ARG A 155 9.19 12.08 -17.81
CA ARG A 155 9.75 12.27 -19.15
C ARG A 155 8.83 13.08 -20.06
N ILE A 156 7.53 12.85 -20.02
CA ILE A 156 6.52 13.62 -20.78
C ILE A 156 6.51 15.08 -20.32
N THR A 157 6.64 15.33 -19.02
CA THR A 157 6.61 16.68 -18.43
C THR A 157 7.97 17.38 -18.36
N LYS A 158 8.95 16.98 -19.18
CA LYS A 158 10.29 17.61 -19.21
C LYS A 158 10.24 19.14 -19.31
N ASN A 159 9.40 19.68 -20.19
CA ASN A 159 9.23 21.11 -20.44
C ASN A 159 7.93 21.71 -19.85
N LYS A 160 7.23 20.96 -18.99
CA LYS A 160 5.93 21.31 -18.41
C LYS A 160 6.02 21.58 -16.91
N ARG A 161 5.00 22.22 -16.33
CA ARG A 161 4.90 22.41 -14.88
C ARG A 161 4.65 21.04 -14.22
N ARG A 162 5.35 20.72 -13.12
CA ARG A 162 5.26 19.40 -12.47
C ARG A 162 4.55 19.43 -11.11
N SER A 163 3.97 20.57 -10.73
CA SER A 163 3.37 20.73 -9.39
C SER A 163 2.23 19.75 -9.14
N ALA A 164 1.39 19.48 -10.14
CA ALA A 164 0.30 18.50 -10.01
C ALA A 164 0.83 17.06 -9.82
N LEU A 165 1.81 16.64 -10.63
CA LEU A 165 2.45 15.32 -10.48
C LEU A 165 3.10 15.11 -9.11
N TRP A 166 3.66 16.16 -8.51
CA TRP A 166 4.22 16.10 -7.15
C TRP A 166 3.15 15.94 -6.06
N ILE A 167 1.95 16.47 -6.27
CA ILE A 167 0.84 16.26 -5.32
C ILE A 167 0.32 14.82 -5.45
N GLU A 168 0.24 14.31 -6.68
CA GLU A 168 -0.22 12.95 -6.98
C GLU A 168 0.74 11.84 -6.52
N THR A 169 1.92 12.16 -5.96
CA THR A 169 2.78 11.15 -5.34
C THR A 169 2.13 10.51 -4.11
N ILE A 170 1.07 11.10 -3.56
CA ILE A 170 0.24 10.48 -2.52
C ILE A 170 -0.40 9.16 -2.97
N LEU A 171 -0.52 8.92 -4.28
CA LEU A 171 -1.01 7.64 -4.78
C LEU A 171 -0.02 6.50 -4.52
N ILE A 172 1.29 6.78 -4.42
CA ILE A 172 2.31 5.76 -4.15
C ILE A 172 2.05 5.04 -2.81
N PRO A 173 1.93 5.72 -1.65
CA PRO A 173 1.64 5.04 -0.39
C PRO A 173 0.26 4.36 -0.40
N VAL A 174 -0.72 4.82 -1.19
CA VAL A 174 -2.01 4.12 -1.33
C VAL A 174 -1.81 2.74 -1.99
N VAL A 175 -1.02 2.66 -3.07
CA VAL A 175 -0.73 1.36 -3.70
C VAL A 175 0.09 0.47 -2.77
N LEU A 176 1.11 1.02 -2.10
CA LEU A 176 1.91 0.24 -1.15
C LEU A 176 1.10 -0.24 0.06
N LEU A 177 0.11 0.54 0.51
CA LEU A 177 -0.80 0.13 1.57
C LEU A 177 -1.70 -1.02 1.12
N SER A 178 -2.16 -1.03 -0.14
CA SER A 178 -2.93 -2.16 -0.69
C SER A 178 -2.12 -3.46 -0.70
N LEU A 179 -0.82 -3.37 -1.02
CA LEU A 179 0.10 -4.51 -0.86
C LEU A 179 0.21 -4.93 0.60
N TYR A 180 0.41 -3.98 1.53
CA TYR A 180 0.56 -4.28 2.95
C TYR A 180 -0.68 -4.97 3.57
N LEU A 181 -1.87 -4.57 3.12
CA LEU A 181 -3.15 -5.17 3.50
C LEU A 181 -3.44 -6.52 2.81
N ALA A 182 -2.45 -7.07 2.11
CA ALA A 182 -2.51 -8.37 1.45
C ALA A 182 -3.70 -8.53 0.48
N TYR A 183 -4.12 -7.43 -0.18
CA TYR A 183 -5.15 -7.50 -1.22
C TYR A 183 -4.74 -8.43 -2.35
N ASP A 184 -5.73 -8.98 -3.04
CA ASP A 184 -5.50 -9.87 -4.17
C ASP A 184 -4.58 -9.21 -5.23
N PRO A 185 -3.64 -9.95 -5.84
CA PRO A 185 -2.71 -9.42 -6.83
C PRO A 185 -3.38 -8.66 -7.98
N PHE A 186 -4.56 -9.09 -8.42
CA PHE A 186 -5.32 -8.39 -9.46
C PHE A 186 -5.81 -7.02 -8.96
N THR A 187 -6.32 -6.96 -7.72
CA THR A 187 -6.77 -5.69 -7.11
C THR A 187 -5.61 -4.71 -6.97
N VAL A 188 -4.45 -5.18 -6.48
CA VAL A 188 -3.24 -4.34 -6.38
C VAL A 188 -2.81 -3.83 -7.76
N GLY A 189 -2.81 -4.71 -8.77
CA GLY A 189 -2.49 -4.36 -10.16
C GLY A 189 -3.43 -3.30 -10.74
N ILE A 190 -4.73 -3.40 -10.47
CA ILE A 190 -5.73 -2.40 -10.89
C ILE A 190 -5.48 -1.05 -10.22
N ILE A 191 -5.28 -1.03 -8.89
CA ILE A 191 -5.01 0.20 -8.14
C ILE A 191 -3.74 0.88 -8.67
N ALA A 192 -2.67 0.10 -8.91
CA ALA A 192 -1.44 0.60 -9.51
C ALA A 192 -1.66 1.15 -10.92
N GLY A 193 -2.40 0.42 -11.76
CA GLY A 193 -2.73 0.84 -13.13
C GLY A 193 -3.52 2.14 -13.18
N ILE A 194 -4.51 2.32 -12.30
CA ILE A 194 -5.28 3.55 -12.17
C ILE A 194 -4.37 4.72 -11.78
N ALA A 195 -3.47 4.53 -10.81
CA ALA A 195 -2.52 5.57 -10.40
C ALA A 195 -1.62 5.99 -11.59
N VAL A 196 -1.11 5.03 -12.36
CA VAL A 196 -0.33 5.32 -13.57
C VAL A 196 -1.16 6.07 -14.60
N ALA A 197 -2.40 5.66 -14.86
CA ALA A 197 -3.27 6.34 -15.82
C ALA A 197 -3.52 7.80 -15.44
N ILE A 198 -3.76 8.08 -14.14
CA ILE A 198 -3.91 9.44 -13.62
C ILE A 198 -2.64 10.25 -13.90
N TRP A 199 -1.45 9.74 -13.57
CA TRP A 199 -0.20 10.44 -13.85
C TRP A 199 0.01 10.73 -15.34
N PHE A 200 -0.38 9.79 -16.22
CA PHE A 200 -0.31 10.00 -17.66
C PHE A 200 -1.24 11.11 -18.14
N ILE A 201 -2.49 11.12 -17.68
CA ILE A 201 -3.47 12.16 -18.00
C ILE A 201 -2.96 13.52 -17.51
N THR A 202 -2.50 13.60 -16.26
CA THR A 202 -1.94 14.82 -15.67
C THR A 202 -0.69 15.28 -16.41
N ALA A 203 0.19 14.36 -16.85
CA ALA A 203 1.36 14.69 -17.64
C ALA A 203 1.03 15.27 -19.02
N ILE A 204 -0.03 14.76 -19.66
CA ILE A 204 -0.52 15.26 -20.95
C ILE A 204 -1.20 16.63 -20.79
N ALA A 205 -2.10 16.76 -19.82
CA ALA A 205 -2.87 17.99 -19.57
C ALA A 205 -2.03 19.14 -18.97
N SER A 206 -0.86 18.84 -18.39
CA SER A 206 -0.05 19.86 -17.72
C SER A 206 0.42 21.00 -18.67
N PRO A 207 0.33 22.28 -18.22
CA PRO A 207 0.75 23.42 -19.03
C PRO A 207 2.27 23.47 -19.18
N LYS A 208 2.73 23.97 -20.33
CA LYS A 208 4.16 24.28 -20.57
C LYS A 208 4.62 25.31 -19.54
N ARG A 209 5.86 25.17 -19.05
CA ARG A 209 6.44 26.20 -18.18
C ARG A 209 6.53 27.49 -18.98
N LYS A 210 5.90 28.57 -18.52
CA LYS A 210 6.24 29.91 -19.01
C LYS A 210 7.73 30.10 -18.67
N LYS A 211 8.60 30.15 -19.68
CA LYS A 211 9.94 30.75 -19.49
C LYS A 211 9.68 32.13 -18.90
N GLY A 212 10.29 32.43 -17.76
CA GLY A 212 9.83 33.48 -16.84
C GLY A 212 9.22 34.72 -17.49
N ALA A 213 7.91 34.90 -17.32
CA ALA A 213 7.27 36.21 -17.37
C ALA A 213 7.60 36.98 -16.07
N GLY A 214 8.89 37.05 -15.75
CA GLY A 214 9.45 37.71 -14.58
C GLY A 214 10.80 38.37 -14.85
N ALA A 215 11.27 38.37 -16.11
CA ALA A 215 12.43 39.13 -16.57
C ALA A 215 12.34 39.51 -18.06
N ALA A 216 11.12 39.62 -18.59
CA ALA A 216 10.90 40.58 -19.68
C ALA A 216 10.50 41.88 -18.97
N ILE A 217 11.49 42.57 -18.41
CA ILE A 217 11.45 44.02 -18.54
C ILE A 217 11.41 44.18 -20.05
N ASP A 218 10.24 44.54 -20.55
CA ASP A 218 10.12 45.10 -21.88
C ASP A 218 11.05 46.31 -21.87
N ASN A 219 12.31 46.10 -22.25
CA ASN A 219 13.20 47.15 -22.70
C ASN A 219 12.69 47.58 -24.08
N SER A 220 11.41 47.93 -24.17
CA SER A 220 10.97 48.91 -25.13
C SER A 220 11.79 50.14 -24.78
N ASN A 221 12.87 50.32 -25.54
CA ASN A 221 13.81 51.41 -25.40
C ASN A 221 13.09 52.67 -25.87
N TYR A 222 12.14 53.13 -25.05
CA TYR A 222 11.38 54.34 -25.30
C TYR A 222 12.37 55.51 -25.26
N PRO A 223 12.36 56.38 -26.27
CA PRO A 223 13.21 57.57 -26.23
C PRO A 223 12.86 58.39 -24.98
N THR A 224 13.89 58.84 -24.28
CA THR A 224 13.76 59.66 -23.08
C THR A 224 14.13 61.10 -23.40
N ILE A 225 13.42 62.05 -22.79
CA ILE A 225 13.68 63.48 -22.92
C ILE A 225 13.82 64.10 -21.53
N GLU A 226 14.80 64.99 -21.37
CA GLU A 226 14.99 65.76 -20.14
C GLU A 226 14.05 66.96 -20.10
N CYS A 227 13.38 67.17 -18.97
CA CYS A 227 12.53 68.34 -18.79
C CYS A 227 13.37 69.62 -18.69
N PRO A 228 13.20 70.63 -19.55
CA PRO A 228 13.98 71.87 -19.50
C PRO A 228 13.75 72.71 -18.23
N ALA A 229 12.67 72.44 -17.49
CA ALA A 229 12.33 73.16 -16.26
C ALA A 229 12.90 72.55 -14.98
N CYS A 230 13.12 71.22 -14.93
CA CYS A 230 13.54 70.53 -13.71
C CYS A 230 14.59 69.42 -13.92
N GLY A 231 15.07 69.21 -15.15
CA GLY A 231 16.08 68.21 -15.50
C GLY A 231 15.62 66.75 -15.39
N THR A 232 14.38 66.49 -14.95
CA THR A 232 13.88 65.13 -14.79
C THR A 232 13.69 64.45 -16.14
N THR A 233 14.22 63.25 -16.31
CA THR A 233 14.09 62.42 -17.51
C THR A 233 12.69 61.80 -17.58
N ASN A 234 12.02 61.92 -18.72
CA ASN A 234 10.69 61.34 -18.96
C ASN A 234 10.73 60.46 -20.22
N SER A 235 10.12 59.28 -20.17
CA SER A 235 10.03 58.35 -21.31
C SER A 235 8.80 58.65 -22.19
N ILE A 236 8.96 58.49 -23.50
CA ILE A 236 7.91 58.73 -24.49
C ILE A 236 7.37 57.37 -24.96
N MET A 237 6.13 57.05 -24.58
CA MET A 237 5.52 55.75 -24.87
C MET A 237 4.67 55.72 -26.16
N THR A 238 4.60 56.84 -26.89
CA THR A 238 3.73 57.00 -28.07
C THR A 238 4.50 57.60 -29.24
N ASP A 239 4.19 57.12 -30.45
CA ASP A 239 4.76 57.64 -31.70
C ASP A 239 3.85 58.69 -32.38
N GLU A 240 2.66 58.93 -31.84
CA GLU A 240 1.77 59.99 -32.32
C GLU A 240 2.40 61.37 -32.07
N ARG A 241 2.36 62.25 -33.08
CA ARG A 241 2.84 63.64 -32.99
C ARG A 241 1.75 64.57 -33.56
N PRO A 242 1.46 65.72 -32.91
CA PRO A 242 2.06 66.25 -31.68
C PRO A 242 1.52 65.56 -30.41
N PHE A 243 2.42 65.22 -29.48
CA PHE A 243 2.07 64.58 -28.20
C PHE A 243 2.24 65.55 -27.03
N ARG A 244 1.35 65.46 -26.04
CA ARG A 244 1.42 66.26 -24.80
C ARG A 244 1.43 65.34 -23.60
N MET A 245 2.44 65.48 -22.74
CA MET A 245 2.56 64.71 -21.50
C MET A 245 2.95 65.63 -20.35
N ALA A 246 2.52 65.30 -19.14
CA ALA A 246 2.99 65.99 -17.94
C ALA A 246 4.37 65.46 -17.53
N CYS A 247 5.28 66.34 -17.17
CA CYS A 247 6.57 65.95 -16.59
C CYS A 247 6.36 65.29 -15.21
N SER A 248 7.04 64.18 -14.95
CA SER A 248 7.00 63.45 -13.67
C SER A 248 7.52 64.27 -12.48
N GLY A 249 8.51 65.14 -12.71
CA GLY A 249 9.10 65.98 -11.67
C GLY A 249 8.27 67.24 -11.36
N CYS A 250 8.14 68.13 -12.33
CA CYS A 250 7.53 69.46 -12.12
C CYS A 250 6.06 69.60 -12.57
N LYS A 251 5.44 68.53 -13.09
CA LYS A 251 4.05 68.48 -13.59
C LYS A 251 3.69 69.48 -14.69
N ARG A 252 4.67 70.21 -15.26
CA ARG A 252 4.46 71.05 -16.45
C ARG A 252 4.19 70.18 -17.67
N VAL A 253 3.36 70.69 -18.57
CA VAL A 253 3.02 70.00 -19.83
C VAL A 253 4.17 70.16 -20.83
N LEU A 254 4.81 69.04 -21.18
CA LEU A 254 5.76 68.92 -22.26
C LEU A 254 5.00 68.66 -23.56
N LYS A 255 5.24 69.50 -24.57
CA LYS A 255 4.71 69.31 -25.93
C LYS A 255 5.85 68.82 -26.82
N ILE A 256 5.70 67.62 -27.36
CA ILE A 256 6.65 67.00 -28.29
C ILE A 256 6.12 67.25 -29.70
N VAL A 257 6.90 67.99 -30.48
CA VAL A 257 6.62 68.38 -31.86
C VAL A 257 7.79 67.87 -32.70
N GLU A 258 7.48 67.02 -33.67
CA GLU A 258 8.40 66.25 -34.52
C GLU A 258 9.39 65.35 -33.74
#